data_AF-A0A415RUK2-F1
#
_entry.id   AF-A0A415RUK2-F1
#
_cell.length_a   1.000
_cell.length_b   1.000
_cell.length_c   1.000
_cell.angle_alpha   90.00
_cell.angle_beta   90.00
_cell.angle_gamma   90.00
#
_symmetry.space_group_name_H-M   'P 1'
#
loop_
_entity.id
_entity.type
_entity.pdbx_description
1 polymer ?
#
loop_
_entity_poly.entity_id
_entity_poly.type
_entity_poly.pdbx_seq_one_letter_code
_entity_poly.pdbx_strand_id
1 'polypeptide(L)' 'MRTFTFTPSAPVMPAAWPTTNRVRPVKRRVPDATDRPKRIGYYLEPLKGIASNPDRQRILKDFFKETHV' A
#
# COMPACT_ATOMS: atom_id res chain seq x y z
N MET A 1 -3.18 -36.00 -34.22
CA MET A 1 -2.46 -34.83 -33.67
C MET A 1 -1.11 -34.73 -34.36
N ARG A 2 -0.70 -33.56 -34.84
CA ARG A 2 0.63 -33.34 -35.44
C ARG A 2 1.43 -32.40 -34.53
N THR A 3 2.66 -32.79 -34.21
CA THR A 3 3.57 -32.01 -33.36
C THR A 3 4.42 -31.11 -34.26
N PHE A 4 4.36 -29.80 -34.04
CA PHE A 4 5.28 -28.86 -34.68
C PHE A 4 6.42 -28.54 -33.72
N THR A 5 7.65 -28.82 -34.12
CA THR A 5 8.86 -28.42 -33.41
C THR A 5 9.24 -27.01 -33.84
N PHE A 6 9.07 -26.04 -32.94
CA PHE A 6 9.50 -24.66 -33.15
C PHE A 6 10.96 -24.54 -32.69
N THR A 7 11.88 -24.32 -33.63
CA THR A 7 13.28 -24.04 -33.33
C THR A 7 13.44 -22.52 -33.17
N PRO A 8 13.74 -21.99 -31.97
CA PRO A 8 13.95 -20.56 -31.80
C PRO A 8 15.24 -20.12 -32.51
N SER A 9 15.14 -19.11 -33.39
CA SER A 9 16.24 -18.59 -34.22
C SER A 9 17.22 -17.67 -33.46
N ALA A 10 16.93 -17.34 -32.20
CA ALA A 10 17.74 -16.40 -31.42
C ALA A 10 18.41 -17.10 -30.23
N PRO A 11 19.70 -16.81 -29.93
CA PRO A 11 20.33 -17.31 -28.73
C PRO A 11 19.57 -16.78 -27.50
N VAL A 12 19.11 -17.69 -26.64
CA VAL A 12 18.55 -17.36 -25.33
C VAL A 12 19.70 -16.83 -24.48
N MET A 13 19.96 -15.54 -24.56
CA MET A 13 20.83 -14.88 -23.59
C MET A 13 20.13 -14.96 -22.23
N PRO A 14 20.76 -15.53 -21.18
CA PRO A 14 20.26 -15.33 -19.84
C PRO A 14 20.34 -13.84 -19.54
N ALA A 15 19.26 -13.25 -19.05
CA ALA A 15 19.29 -11.87 -18.58
C ALA A 15 20.42 -11.72 -17.56
N ALA A 16 21.48 -11.00 -17.93
CA ALA A 16 22.59 -10.72 -17.04
C ALA A 16 22.10 -9.72 -15.98
N TRP A 17 21.53 -10.24 -14.90
CA TRP A 17 21.28 -9.46 -13.70
C TRP A 17 22.62 -8.90 -13.22
N PRO A 18 22.70 -7.62 -12.83
CA PRO A 18 23.94 -7.10 -12.25
C PRO A 18 24.24 -7.94 -11.00
N THR A 19 25.42 -8.56 -10.97
CA THR A 19 25.94 -9.27 -9.80
C THR A 19 26.10 -8.26 -8.68
N THR A 20 25.00 -8.02 -7.97
CA THR A 20 24.99 -7.21 -6.78
C THR A 20 25.83 -7.98 -5.78
N ASN A 21 26.92 -7.34 -5.31
CA ASN A 21 27.75 -7.87 -4.23
C ASN A 21 26.86 -8.55 -3.20
N ARG A 22 27.19 -9.80 -2.88
CA ARG A 22 26.37 -10.69 -2.04
C ARG A 22 26.40 -10.19 -0.60
N VAL A 23 25.76 -9.04 -0.35
CA VAL A 23 25.50 -8.49 0.97
C VAL A 23 24.51 -9.46 1.58
N ARG A 24 24.98 -10.26 2.55
CA ARG A 24 24.09 -11.08 3.36
C ARG A 24 23.00 -10.16 3.88
N PRO A 25 21.71 -10.46 3.67
CA PRO A 25 20.68 -9.70 4.34
C PRO A 25 20.94 -9.88 5.83
N VAL A 26 21.40 -8.82 6.50
CA VAL A 26 21.30 -8.73 7.95
C VAL A 26 19.85 -9.07 8.26
N LYS A 27 19.60 -9.95 9.23
CA LYS A 27 18.25 -10.18 9.76
C LYS A 27 17.74 -8.84 10.29
N ARG A 28 17.19 -8.02 9.39
CA ARG A 28 16.38 -6.87 9.74
C ARG A 28 15.19 -7.52 10.41
N ARG A 29 15.01 -7.23 11.71
CA ARG A 29 13.73 -7.51 12.35
C ARG A 29 12.70 -6.92 11.41
N VAL A 30 11.84 -7.78 10.87
CA VAL A 30 10.64 -7.33 10.20
C VAL A 30 10.01 -6.37 11.20
N PRO A 31 9.80 -5.08 10.87
CA PRO A 31 9.06 -4.22 11.78
C PRO A 31 7.77 -4.97 12.05
N ASP A 32 7.56 -5.34 13.31
CA ASP A 32 6.34 -6.03 13.74
C ASP A 32 5.21 -5.27 13.07
N ALA A 33 4.52 -5.92 12.13
CA ALA A 33 3.64 -5.23 11.21
C ALA A 33 2.66 -4.43 12.07
N THR A 34 2.89 -3.12 12.19
CA THR A 34 2.32 -2.25 13.23
C THR A 34 0.81 -2.05 13.04
N ASP A 35 0.24 -2.80 12.11
CA ASP A 35 -1.13 -2.75 11.71
C ASP A 35 -1.73 -4.16 11.84
N ARG A 36 -1.76 -4.64 13.08
CA ARG A 36 -2.81 -5.59 13.43
C ARG A 36 -4.15 -4.90 13.13
N PRO A 37 -5.14 -5.60 12.57
CA PRO A 37 -6.44 -5.00 12.30
C PRO A 37 -7.01 -4.42 13.59
N LYS A 38 -7.10 -3.09 13.64
CA LYS A 38 -7.66 -2.37 14.79
C LYS A 38 -9.17 -2.30 14.62
N ARG A 39 -9.90 -2.34 15.74
CA ARG A 39 -11.34 -2.10 15.73
C ARG A 39 -11.62 -0.70 15.18
N ILE A 40 -12.70 -0.55 14.44
CA ILE A 40 -13.09 0.73 13.81
C ILE A 40 -13.08 1.90 14.82
N GLY A 41 -13.46 1.64 16.08
CA GLY A 41 -13.43 2.63 17.16
C GLY A 41 -12.07 3.32 17.35
N TYR A 42 -10.95 2.62 17.14
CA TYR A 42 -9.61 3.20 17.26
C TYR A 42 -9.41 4.40 16.32
N TYR A 43 -9.95 4.33 15.10
CA TYR A 43 -9.82 5.40 14.12
C TYR A 43 -10.87 6.50 14.32
N LEU A 44 -11.99 6.18 14.98
CA LEU A 44 -13.08 7.11 15.24
C LEU A 44 -12.89 7.90 16.55
N GLU A 45 -12.08 7.39 17.48
CA GLU A 45 -11.84 8.02 18.78
C GLU A 45 -11.34 9.47 18.67
N PRO A 46 -10.41 9.82 17.77
CA PRO A 46 -9.99 11.21 17.55
C PRO A 46 -11.06 12.11 16.93
N LEU A 47 -12.10 11.53 16.33
CA LEU A 47 -13.23 12.30 15.78
C LEU A 47 -14.20 12.73 16.89
N LYS A 48 -14.10 12.14 18.08
CA LYS A 48 -14.89 12.54 19.24
C LYS A 48 -14.52 13.98 19.62
N GLY A 49 -15.46 14.91 19.45
CA GLY A 49 -15.22 16.32 19.71
C GLY A 49 -14.45 17.05 18.62
N ILE A 50 -14.39 16.51 17.39
CA ILE A 50 -13.73 17.18 16.24
C ILE A 50 -14.27 18.60 15.97
N ALA A 51 -15.53 18.85 16.31
CA ALA A 51 -16.19 20.16 16.19
C ALA A 51 -15.80 21.17 17.28
N SER A 52 -15.00 20.78 18.28
CA SER A 52 -14.46 21.70 19.29
C SER A 52 -13.44 22.68 18.70
N ASN A 53 -12.80 22.31 17.59
CA ASN A 53 -11.95 23.21 16.82
C ASN A 53 -12.81 24.01 15.83
N PRO A 54 -12.76 25.37 15.85
CA PRO A 54 -13.62 26.21 15.04
C PRO A 54 -13.39 26.07 13.53
N ASP A 55 -12.14 25.82 13.10
CA ASP A 55 -11.81 25.61 11.68
C ASP A 55 -12.42 24.30 11.17
N ARG A 56 -12.28 23.23 11.96
CA ARG A 56 -12.89 21.93 11.63
C ARG A 56 -14.41 22.00 11.65
N GLN A 57 -14.99 22.76 12.58
CA GLN A 57 -16.44 22.96 12.66
C GLN A 57 -16.98 23.64 11.39
N ARG A 58 -16.26 24.61 10.83
CA ARG A 58 -16.66 25.28 9.58
C ARG A 58 -16.68 24.30 8.40
N ILE A 59 -15.62 23.52 8.23
CA ILE A 59 -15.51 22.49 7.18
C ILE A 59 -16.65 21.47 7.29
N LEU A 60 -16.95 21.01 8.52
CA LEU A 60 -18.06 20.08 8.74
C LEU A 60 -19.41 20.69 8.35
N LYS A 61 -19.66 21.96 8.71
CA LYS A 61 -20.90 22.66 8.33
C LYS A 61 -21.02 22.80 6.81
N ASP A 62 -19.93 23.12 6.12
CA ASP A 62 -19.94 23.29 4.67
C ASP A 62 -20.18 21.93 3.98
N PHE A 63 -19.52 20.86 4.46
CA PHE A 63 -19.76 19.49 3.99
C PHE A 63 -21.22 19.06 4.14
N PHE A 64 -21.83 19.26 5.31
CA PHE A 64 -23.22 18.86 5.52
C PHE A 64 -24.22 19.72 4.74
N LYS A 65 -23.92 20.99 4.48
CA LYS A 65 -24.77 21.87 3.65
C LYS A 65 -24.81 21.42 2.19
N GLU A 66 -23.69 20.98 1.63
CA GLU A 66 -23.63 20.47 0.25
C GLU A 66 -24.33 19.11 0.07
N THR A 67 -24.47 18.32 1.13
CA THR A 67 -25.12 17.01 1.06
C THR A 67 -26.65 17.04 1.12
N HIS A 68 -27.26 18.21 1.27
CA HIS A 68 -28.71 18.39 1.15
C HIS A 68 -29.09 18.80 -0.28
N VAL A 69 -29.10 17.82 -1.20
CA VAL A 69 -29.69 17.91 -2.54
C VAL A 69 -31.01 17.16 -2.56
#